data_AF-A0A921JIQ9-F1
#
_entry.id   AF-A0A921JIQ9-F1
#
_cell.length_a   1.000
_cell.length_b   1.000
_cell.length_c   1.000
_cell.angle_alpha   90.00
_cell.angle_beta   90.00
_cell.angle_gamma   90.00
#
_symmetry.space_group_name_H-M   'P 1'
#
loop_
_entity.id
_entity.type
_entity.pdbx_description
1 polymer ?
#
loop_
_entity_poly.entity_id
_entity_poly.type
_entity_poly.pdbx_seq_one_letter_code
_entity_poly.pdbx_strand_id
1 'polypeptide(L)'
;MAAGISASAEKMAMIVASDDISSLNSQEKTAAQYFQQNFPDGEIIAVNDIDRILDGGYGVVWVHIDRCNIQKGWRNLPDGFGSDEVADALGLYLEDGGSLYLSKHATQLTVAINRLPEAYAPGIFGAADGGNGTDVWTIQPRIGVMNMEADPTQYYDHSSHPIYKGLATLPAGHEYANFATETYPMEGTGDGTVMWREDHNCMWDLNAYQYTSPGKNTTEMFEKDFSATVLGTWGHVLDYCVAGIVEFHPVDTKGAVIANGLAACEWAPRNSGNAYHSNLEKLTGNTINYLASLSGASSTDIMSADEVGANDAEAEYFNLQGVRVAASELAPGIYVVRKGSDVTKRIIR
;
A
#
# COMPACT_ATOMS: atom_id res chain seq x y z
N MET A 1 -26.22 -27.64 13.63
CA MET A 1 -24.77 -27.75 13.37
C MET A 1 -24.38 -26.56 12.51
N ALA A 2 -23.79 -25.54 13.11
CA ALA A 2 -23.14 -24.46 12.37
C ALA A 2 -21.65 -24.82 12.33
N ALA A 3 -21.13 -25.09 11.14
CA ALA A 3 -19.70 -25.21 10.95
C ALA A 3 -19.12 -23.80 11.13
N GLY A 4 -18.39 -23.59 12.22
CA GLY A 4 -17.59 -22.38 12.38
C GLY A 4 -16.49 -22.39 11.33
N ILE A 5 -16.50 -21.41 10.43
CA ILE A 5 -15.33 -21.10 9.62
C ILE A 5 -14.34 -20.45 10.59
N SER A 6 -13.42 -21.27 11.08
CA SER A 6 -12.18 -20.79 11.68
C SER A 6 -11.33 -20.26 10.51
N ALA A 7 -11.28 -18.95 10.33
CA ALA A 7 -10.19 -18.35 9.56
C ALA A 7 -8.89 -18.68 10.31
N SER A 8 -8.14 -19.68 9.85
CA SER A 8 -6.75 -19.81 10.28
C SER A 8 -6.04 -18.55 9.81
N ALA A 9 -5.38 -17.82 10.71
CA ALA A 9 -4.49 -16.74 10.30
C ALA A 9 -3.53 -17.34 9.25
N GLU A 10 -3.62 -16.86 8.01
CA GLU A 10 -2.82 -17.42 6.93
C GLU A 10 -1.34 -17.16 7.21
N LYS A 11 -0.50 -18.13 6.87
CA LYS A 11 0.94 -18.03 7.09
C LYS A 11 1.50 -16.85 6.29
N MET A 12 2.59 -16.28 6.75
CA MET A 12 3.29 -15.21 6.03
C MET A 12 4.64 -15.72 5.55
N ALA A 13 5.15 -15.20 4.45
CA ALA A 13 6.51 -15.47 4.03
C ALA A 13 7.25 -14.20 3.63
N MET A 14 8.58 -14.24 3.73
CA MET A 14 9.47 -13.25 3.14
C MET A 14 10.50 -13.96 2.26
N ILE A 15 10.68 -13.45 1.04
CA ILE A 15 11.69 -13.95 0.11
C ILE A 15 12.99 -13.17 0.31
N VAL A 16 14.10 -13.90 0.42
CA VAL A 16 15.45 -13.36 0.61
C VAL A 16 16.43 -13.99 -0.36
N ALA A 17 17.54 -13.30 -0.65
CA ALA A 17 18.58 -13.80 -1.56
C ALA A 17 19.23 -15.12 -1.08
N SER A 18 19.30 -15.36 0.23
CA SER A 18 19.88 -16.55 0.83
C SER A 18 19.19 -16.90 2.15
N ASP A 19 19.08 -18.19 2.43
CA ASP A 19 18.60 -18.76 3.70
C ASP A 19 19.51 -18.40 4.90
N ASP A 20 20.80 -18.15 4.65
CA ASP A 20 21.69 -17.53 5.63
C ASP A 20 21.48 -16.01 5.65
N ILE A 21 20.51 -15.56 6.46
CA ILE A 21 20.20 -14.14 6.71
C ILE A 21 21.45 -13.35 7.13
N SER A 22 22.45 -13.99 7.76
CA SER A 22 23.65 -13.30 8.20
C SER A 22 24.55 -12.85 7.03
N SER A 23 24.39 -13.48 5.87
CA SER A 23 25.11 -13.18 4.63
C SER A 23 24.50 -12.05 3.79
N LEU A 24 23.25 -11.66 4.10
CA LEU A 24 22.56 -10.55 3.42
C LEU A 24 23.24 -9.21 3.73
N ASN A 25 23.07 -8.24 2.82
CA ASN A 25 23.48 -6.86 3.09
C ASN A 25 22.67 -6.28 4.26
N SER A 26 23.12 -5.15 4.82
CA SER A 26 22.55 -4.57 6.04
C SER A 26 21.06 -4.20 5.93
N GLN A 27 20.60 -3.72 4.77
CA GLN A 27 19.20 -3.33 4.57
C GLN A 27 18.30 -4.57 4.65
N GLU A 28 18.56 -5.57 3.80
CA GLU A 28 17.75 -6.79 3.74
C GLU A 28 17.88 -7.65 4.98
N LYS A 29 19.06 -7.70 5.59
CA LYS A 29 19.27 -8.40 6.85
C LYS A 29 18.39 -7.83 7.95
N THR A 30 18.36 -6.50 8.08
CA THR A 30 17.55 -5.83 9.12
C THR A 30 16.05 -6.04 8.84
N ALA A 31 15.63 -5.95 7.57
CA ALA A 31 14.26 -6.28 7.17
C ALA A 31 13.86 -7.73 7.50
N ALA A 32 14.71 -8.70 7.19
CA ALA A 32 14.49 -10.12 7.50
C ALA A 32 14.45 -10.39 9.01
N GLN A 33 15.32 -9.74 9.78
CA GLN A 33 15.30 -9.82 11.24
C GLN A 33 14.01 -9.23 11.82
N TYR A 34 13.54 -8.09 11.31
CA TYR A 34 12.25 -7.54 11.67
C TYR A 34 11.11 -8.52 11.38
N PHE A 35 11.11 -9.13 10.18
CA PHE A 35 10.10 -10.10 9.79
C PHE A 35 10.03 -11.27 10.78
N GLN A 36 11.16 -11.92 11.06
CA GLN A 36 11.23 -13.05 12.00
C GLN A 36 10.79 -12.68 13.42
N GLN A 37 11.07 -11.45 13.86
CA GLN A 37 10.69 -10.98 15.20
C GLN A 37 9.20 -10.69 15.33
N ASN A 38 8.57 -10.14 14.28
CA ASN A 38 7.18 -9.66 14.34
C ASN A 38 6.17 -10.67 13.78
N PHE A 39 6.62 -11.62 12.97
CA PHE A 39 5.82 -12.68 12.38
C PHE A 39 6.44 -14.04 12.71
N PRO A 40 6.34 -14.51 13.97
CA PRO A 40 7.03 -15.71 14.43
C PRO A 40 6.55 -17.02 13.77
N ASP A 41 5.33 -17.03 13.23
CA ASP A 41 4.79 -18.13 12.43
C ASP A 41 5.12 -17.98 10.92
N GLY A 42 5.75 -16.86 10.55
CA GLY A 42 6.18 -16.55 9.20
C GLY A 42 7.45 -17.28 8.81
N GLU A 43 7.65 -17.43 7.51
CA GLU A 43 8.73 -18.24 6.95
C GLU A 43 9.67 -17.44 6.05
N ILE A 44 10.97 -17.64 6.20
CA ILE A 44 12.00 -17.08 5.31
C ILE A 44 12.24 -18.09 4.19
N ILE A 45 12.08 -17.65 2.95
CA ILE A 45 12.24 -18.47 1.76
C ILE A 45 13.38 -17.89 0.94
N ALA A 46 14.42 -18.68 0.70
CA ALA A 46 15.49 -18.26 -0.20
C ALA A 46 14.98 -18.25 -1.65
N VAL A 47 15.51 -17.35 -2.49
CA VAL A 47 15.17 -17.29 -3.92
C VAL A 47 15.34 -18.65 -4.62
N ASN A 48 16.35 -19.43 -4.23
CA ASN A 48 16.57 -20.77 -4.81
C ASN A 48 15.49 -21.80 -4.45
N ASP A 49 14.64 -21.51 -3.45
CA ASP A 49 13.54 -22.35 -3.02
C ASP A 49 12.17 -21.68 -3.30
N ILE A 50 12.10 -20.81 -4.31
CA ILE A 50 10.93 -19.96 -4.58
C ILE A 50 9.62 -20.76 -4.71
N ASP A 51 9.65 -21.96 -5.30
CA ASP A 51 8.46 -22.82 -5.50
C ASP A 51 7.72 -23.15 -4.21
N ARG A 52 8.39 -23.04 -3.05
CA ARG A 52 7.76 -23.28 -1.74
C ARG A 52 6.60 -22.33 -1.45
N ILE A 53 6.52 -21.18 -2.11
CA ILE A 53 5.39 -20.26 -1.94
C ILE A 53 4.08 -20.81 -2.49
N LEU A 54 4.13 -21.72 -3.47
CA LEU A 54 2.96 -22.24 -4.17
C LEU A 54 2.14 -23.21 -3.30
N ASP A 55 2.81 -24.05 -2.52
CA ASP A 55 2.16 -25.06 -1.67
C ASP A 55 2.19 -24.72 -0.17
N GLY A 56 2.77 -23.57 0.20
CA GLY A 56 3.04 -23.22 1.59
C GLY A 56 1.86 -22.64 2.37
N GLY A 57 0.74 -22.37 1.71
CA GLY A 57 -0.46 -21.79 2.33
C GLY A 57 -0.23 -20.39 2.89
N TYR A 58 0.61 -19.59 2.20
CA TYR A 58 0.90 -18.22 2.60
C TYR A 58 -0.17 -17.26 2.10
N GLY A 59 -0.73 -16.44 2.97
CA GLY A 59 -1.69 -15.39 2.58
C GLY A 59 -1.02 -14.15 2.01
N VAL A 60 0.20 -13.89 2.49
CA VAL A 60 1.05 -12.80 1.99
C VAL A 60 2.51 -13.21 1.89
N VAL A 61 3.16 -12.78 0.81
CA VAL A 61 4.60 -12.89 0.60
C VAL A 61 5.20 -11.48 0.49
N TRP A 62 6.23 -11.20 1.30
CA TRP A 62 6.99 -9.95 1.25
C TRP A 62 8.30 -10.14 0.48
N VAL A 63 8.54 -9.25 -0.49
CA VAL A 63 9.82 -9.10 -1.19
C VAL A 63 10.39 -7.71 -0.90
N HIS A 64 11.57 -7.67 -0.30
CA HIS A 64 12.33 -6.45 -0.05
C HIS A 64 13.68 -6.53 -0.75
N ILE A 65 13.94 -5.60 -1.66
CA ILE A 65 15.24 -5.53 -2.36
C ILE A 65 15.76 -4.11 -2.26
N ASP A 66 16.91 -3.94 -1.63
CA ASP A 66 17.59 -2.66 -1.51
C ASP A 66 19.07 -2.80 -1.88
N ARG A 67 19.48 -2.18 -2.99
CA ARG A 67 20.78 -2.45 -3.64
C ARG A 67 21.44 -1.21 -4.21
N CYS A 68 22.71 -1.03 -3.90
CA CYS A 68 23.56 -0.09 -4.63
C CYS A 68 24.03 -0.68 -5.97
N ASN A 69 24.26 0.19 -6.94
CA ASN A 69 24.90 -0.04 -8.23
C ASN A 69 24.21 -1.08 -9.14
N ILE A 70 22.88 -1.21 -9.03
CA ILE A 70 22.08 -2.01 -9.96
C ILE A 70 21.43 -1.13 -11.04
N GLN A 71 21.09 -1.75 -12.17
CA GLN A 71 20.38 -1.08 -13.27
C GLN A 71 18.87 -1.19 -13.08
N LYS A 72 18.10 -0.22 -13.60
CA LYS A 72 16.64 -0.27 -13.65
C LYS A 72 16.16 -1.47 -14.48
N GLY A 73 15.01 -2.03 -14.12
CA GLY A 73 14.37 -3.16 -14.80
C GLY A 73 14.40 -4.42 -13.96
N TRP A 74 13.29 -5.16 -13.91
CA TRP A 74 13.16 -6.34 -13.05
C TRP A 74 14.18 -7.44 -13.36
N ARG A 75 14.56 -7.61 -14.65
CA ARG A 75 15.63 -8.52 -15.09
C ARG A 75 17.01 -8.19 -14.53
N ASN A 76 17.22 -6.97 -14.06
CA ASN A 76 18.48 -6.51 -13.48
C ASN A 76 18.49 -6.61 -11.95
N LEU A 77 17.41 -7.12 -11.33
CA LEU A 77 17.40 -7.42 -9.90
C LEU A 77 18.41 -8.54 -9.61
N PRO A 78 19.28 -8.38 -8.60
CA PRO A 78 20.40 -9.28 -8.37
C PRO A 78 19.98 -10.59 -7.71
N ASP A 79 20.95 -11.46 -7.44
CA ASP A 79 20.79 -12.65 -6.58
C ASP A 79 19.66 -13.60 -6.99
N GLY A 80 19.34 -13.63 -8.29
CA GLY A 80 18.28 -14.47 -8.86
C GLY A 80 16.89 -13.84 -8.84
N PHE A 81 16.67 -12.71 -8.16
CA PHE A 81 15.35 -12.05 -8.13
C PHE A 81 14.83 -11.64 -9.51
N GLY A 82 15.72 -11.38 -10.47
CA GLY A 82 15.35 -11.03 -11.85
C GLY A 82 15.16 -12.23 -12.79
N SER A 83 15.07 -13.45 -12.27
CA SER A 83 14.93 -14.67 -13.08
C SER A 83 13.48 -14.94 -13.49
N ASP A 84 13.31 -15.75 -14.55
CA ASP A 84 11.98 -16.18 -15.00
C ASP A 84 11.32 -17.09 -13.96
N GLU A 85 12.08 -17.92 -13.28
CA GLU A 85 11.57 -18.82 -12.23
C GLU A 85 10.92 -18.03 -11.09
N VAL A 86 11.54 -16.91 -10.68
CA VAL A 86 10.95 -16.02 -9.66
C VAL A 86 9.70 -15.32 -10.19
N ALA A 87 9.75 -14.81 -11.42
CA ALA A 87 8.61 -14.15 -12.05
C ALA A 87 7.40 -15.09 -12.16
N ASP A 88 7.62 -16.32 -12.63
CA ASP A 88 6.60 -17.34 -12.81
C ASP A 88 6.01 -17.79 -11.48
N ALA A 89 6.84 -18.08 -10.47
CA ALA A 89 6.35 -18.49 -9.15
C ALA A 89 5.53 -17.39 -8.46
N LEU A 90 5.99 -16.13 -8.50
CA LEU A 90 5.23 -15.01 -7.95
C LEU A 90 3.93 -14.76 -8.73
N GLY A 91 3.96 -14.92 -10.05
CA GLY A 91 2.78 -14.82 -10.92
C GLY A 91 1.73 -15.86 -10.58
N LEU A 92 2.13 -17.14 -10.47
CA LEU A 92 1.24 -18.24 -10.09
C LEU A 92 0.69 -18.07 -8.68
N TYR A 93 1.54 -17.71 -7.72
CA TYR A 93 1.11 -17.43 -6.35
C TYR A 93 0.03 -16.35 -6.28
N LEU A 94 0.19 -15.28 -7.07
CA LEU A 94 -0.85 -14.26 -7.20
C LEU A 94 -2.12 -14.80 -7.84
N GLU A 95 -2.01 -15.55 -8.94
CA GLU A 95 -3.13 -16.15 -9.67
C GLU A 95 -3.99 -17.09 -8.82
N ASP A 96 -3.38 -17.72 -7.81
CA ASP A 96 -4.03 -18.56 -6.80
C ASP A 96 -4.63 -17.75 -5.62
N GLY A 97 -4.61 -16.42 -5.70
CA GLY A 97 -5.22 -15.52 -4.72
C GLY A 97 -4.29 -15.03 -3.61
N GLY A 98 -3.02 -15.44 -3.62
CA GLY A 98 -2.01 -14.92 -2.70
C GLY A 98 -1.76 -13.43 -2.89
N SER A 99 -1.27 -12.74 -1.86
CA SER A 99 -0.99 -11.30 -1.92
C SER A 99 0.50 -10.97 -1.79
N LEU A 100 0.98 -9.93 -2.46
CA LEU A 100 2.39 -9.52 -2.41
C LEU A 100 2.57 -8.16 -1.76
N TYR A 101 3.55 -8.06 -0.86
CA TYR A 101 4.16 -6.78 -0.52
C TYR A 101 5.50 -6.66 -1.24
N LEU A 102 5.64 -5.67 -2.12
CA LEU A 102 6.87 -5.36 -2.83
C LEU A 102 7.43 -4.05 -2.30
N SER A 103 8.67 -4.03 -1.82
CA SER A 103 9.27 -2.81 -1.28
C SER A 103 10.64 -2.52 -1.89
N LYS A 104 10.94 -1.22 -2.06
CA LYS A 104 12.17 -0.69 -2.66
C LYS A 104 12.32 -1.18 -4.10
N HIS A 105 13.47 -1.74 -4.49
CA HIS A 105 13.69 -2.19 -5.87
C HIS A 105 12.78 -3.35 -6.29
N ALA A 106 12.20 -4.08 -5.33
CA ALA A 106 11.23 -5.15 -5.63
C ALA A 106 9.97 -4.64 -6.36
N THR A 107 9.67 -3.35 -6.30
CA THR A 107 8.56 -2.76 -7.07
C THR A 107 8.71 -2.93 -8.59
N GLN A 108 9.93 -3.15 -9.11
CA GLN A 108 10.14 -3.51 -10.53
C GLN A 108 9.42 -4.82 -10.89
N LEU A 109 9.22 -5.73 -9.94
CA LEU A 109 8.53 -7.01 -10.15
C LEU A 109 7.06 -6.85 -10.52
N THR A 110 6.45 -5.66 -10.34
CA THR A 110 5.10 -5.37 -10.85
C THR A 110 4.95 -5.64 -12.35
N VAL A 111 6.03 -5.48 -13.12
CA VAL A 111 6.05 -5.87 -14.54
C VAL A 111 6.16 -7.39 -14.70
N ALA A 112 7.07 -8.02 -13.95
CA ALA A 112 7.33 -9.46 -14.03
C ALA A 112 6.06 -10.30 -13.74
N ILE A 113 5.27 -9.87 -12.77
CA ILE A 113 4.02 -10.54 -12.34
C ILE A 113 2.78 -10.10 -13.13
N ASN A 114 2.97 -9.38 -14.24
CA ASN A 114 1.90 -8.89 -15.12
C ASN A 114 0.84 -8.02 -14.41
N ARG A 115 1.25 -7.21 -13.42
CA ARG A 115 0.40 -6.12 -12.89
C ARG A 115 0.43 -4.89 -13.78
N LEU A 116 1.60 -4.64 -14.35
CA LEU A 116 1.83 -3.54 -15.27
C LEU A 116 2.48 -4.04 -16.55
N PRO A 117 2.13 -3.47 -17.71
CA PRO A 117 2.95 -3.62 -18.91
C PRO A 117 4.32 -2.95 -18.68
N GLU A 118 5.35 -3.41 -19.39
CA GLU A 118 6.71 -2.86 -19.29
C GLU A 118 6.78 -1.34 -19.56
N ALA A 119 5.91 -0.82 -20.44
CA ALA A 119 5.81 0.61 -20.71
C ALA A 119 5.42 1.47 -19.49
N TYR A 120 4.89 0.84 -18.43
CA TYR A 120 4.47 1.46 -17.18
C TYR A 120 5.33 1.04 -15.99
N ALA A 121 6.49 0.41 -16.24
CA ALA A 121 7.45 0.07 -15.18
C ALA A 121 7.81 1.31 -14.33
N PRO A 122 8.09 1.15 -13.02
CA PRO A 122 8.52 2.26 -12.18
C PRO A 122 9.74 2.97 -12.80
N GLY A 123 9.56 4.25 -13.10
CA GLY A 123 10.50 5.06 -13.88
C GLY A 123 11.45 5.91 -13.05
N ILE A 124 11.03 6.32 -11.85
CA ILE A 124 11.86 7.07 -10.89
C ILE A 124 12.69 6.05 -10.12
N PHE A 125 13.95 5.90 -10.53
CA PHE A 125 14.82 4.84 -10.05
C PHE A 125 16.15 5.41 -9.51
N GLY A 126 16.50 5.04 -8.29
CA GLY A 126 17.78 5.35 -7.65
C GLY A 126 18.41 4.08 -7.09
N ALA A 127 19.73 3.93 -7.28
CA ALA A 127 20.53 2.82 -6.77
C ALA A 127 21.98 3.27 -6.51
N ALA A 128 22.19 4.55 -6.21
CA ALA A 128 23.53 5.10 -5.98
C ALA A 128 24.02 4.79 -4.56
N ASP A 129 25.25 5.18 -4.19
CA ASP A 129 25.73 4.96 -2.82
C ASP A 129 25.02 5.84 -1.76
N GLY A 130 24.28 6.86 -2.21
CA GLY A 130 23.61 7.82 -1.37
C GLY A 130 24.47 9.04 -1.01
N GLY A 131 24.09 9.70 0.08
CA GLY A 131 24.79 10.87 0.59
C GLY A 131 24.23 11.39 1.91
N ASN A 132 24.85 12.47 2.39
CA ASN A 132 24.47 13.12 3.64
C ASN A 132 23.27 14.05 3.45
N GLY A 133 22.27 13.92 4.33
CA GLY A 133 21.09 14.81 4.41
C GLY A 133 20.73 15.18 5.85
N THR A 134 19.98 16.27 6.01
CA THR A 134 19.54 16.82 7.31
C THR A 134 18.03 17.00 7.43
N ASP A 135 17.31 16.92 6.33
CA ASP A 135 15.85 16.99 6.26
C ASP A 135 15.20 15.68 6.78
N VAL A 136 13.88 15.61 6.83
CA VAL A 136 13.14 14.40 7.16
C VAL A 136 12.33 13.99 5.94
N TRP A 137 12.55 12.76 5.52
CA TRP A 137 11.88 12.12 4.41
C TRP A 137 10.56 11.52 4.89
N THR A 138 9.46 11.91 4.24
CA THR A 138 8.11 11.59 4.69
C THR A 138 7.24 11.04 3.55
N ILE A 139 6.21 10.29 3.92
CA ILE A 139 5.13 9.86 3.05
C ILE A 139 3.99 10.88 3.13
N GLN A 140 3.47 11.26 1.98
CA GLN A 140 2.25 12.05 1.82
C GLN A 140 1.12 11.15 1.30
N PRO A 141 0.07 10.85 2.10
CA PRO A 141 -1.08 10.09 1.60
C PRO A 141 -2.17 10.97 0.98
N ARG A 142 -1.96 12.30 0.92
CA ARG A 142 -2.90 13.25 0.34
C ARG A 142 -2.42 13.66 -1.05
N ILE A 143 -3.15 13.25 -2.06
CA ILE A 143 -2.80 13.45 -3.46
C ILE A 143 -3.59 14.64 -4.01
N GLY A 144 -2.95 15.50 -4.81
CA GLY A 144 -3.60 16.70 -5.32
C GLY A 144 -3.85 17.78 -4.26
N VAL A 145 -2.99 17.89 -3.24
CA VAL A 145 -3.05 18.91 -2.17
C VAL A 145 -3.25 20.33 -2.71
N MET A 146 -2.65 20.65 -3.86
CA MET A 146 -2.82 21.97 -4.50
C MET A 146 -4.29 22.33 -4.82
N ASN A 147 -5.16 21.32 -4.93
CA ASN A 147 -6.59 21.47 -5.22
C ASN A 147 -7.48 21.27 -4.00
N MET A 148 -6.92 21.03 -2.80
CA MET A 148 -7.69 20.79 -1.57
C MET A 148 -8.77 21.85 -1.31
N GLU A 149 -8.48 23.12 -1.58
CA GLU A 149 -9.45 24.22 -1.46
C GLU A 149 -10.08 24.61 -2.81
N ALA A 150 -9.31 24.61 -3.89
CA ALA A 150 -9.72 25.14 -5.19
C ALA A 150 -10.66 24.20 -5.96
N ASP A 151 -10.41 22.89 -5.90
CA ASP A 151 -11.25 21.84 -6.48
C ASP A 151 -11.12 20.54 -5.67
N PRO A 152 -11.88 20.42 -4.57
CA PRO A 152 -11.81 19.24 -3.69
C PRO A 152 -12.14 17.92 -4.39
N THR A 153 -12.76 17.95 -5.59
CA THR A 153 -13.06 16.73 -6.35
C THR A 153 -11.83 16.10 -7.02
N GLN A 154 -10.70 16.79 -6.95
CA GLN A 154 -9.39 16.32 -7.38
C GLN A 154 -8.41 16.19 -6.21
N TYR A 155 -8.91 16.19 -4.97
CA TYR A 155 -8.11 15.94 -3.78
C TYR A 155 -8.48 14.57 -3.21
N TYR A 156 -7.47 13.73 -2.99
CA TYR A 156 -7.63 12.36 -2.49
C TYR A 156 -6.88 12.21 -1.17
N ASP A 157 -7.56 11.79 -0.10
CA ASP A 157 -6.93 11.60 1.23
C ASP A 157 -6.97 10.13 1.64
N HIS A 158 -5.82 9.47 1.57
CA HIS A 158 -5.66 8.07 1.94
C HIS A 158 -5.09 7.88 3.36
N SER A 159 -5.02 8.94 4.18
CA SER A 159 -4.47 8.84 5.55
C SER A 159 -5.25 7.91 6.49
N SER A 160 -6.49 7.57 6.13
CA SER A 160 -7.31 6.59 6.83
C SER A 160 -7.04 5.14 6.44
N HIS A 161 -6.24 4.89 5.39
CA HIS A 161 -5.93 3.54 4.93
C HIS A 161 -5.26 2.71 6.04
N PRO A 162 -5.59 1.42 6.21
CA PRO A 162 -5.07 0.59 7.30
C PRO A 162 -3.54 0.59 7.45
N ILE A 163 -2.79 0.78 6.37
CA ILE A 163 -1.32 0.84 6.42
C ILE A 163 -0.79 1.99 7.29
N TYR A 164 -1.53 3.10 7.40
CA TYR A 164 -1.12 4.28 8.17
C TYR A 164 -1.50 4.22 9.66
N LYS A 165 -2.19 3.16 10.09
CA LYS A 165 -2.71 3.04 11.45
C LYS A 165 -1.59 3.13 12.51
N GLY A 166 -1.68 4.13 13.38
CA GLY A 166 -0.79 4.26 14.55
C GLY A 166 0.63 4.72 14.25
N LEU A 167 0.91 5.15 13.01
CA LEU A 167 2.14 5.87 12.70
C LEU A 167 2.11 7.26 13.34
N ALA A 168 3.27 7.75 13.77
CA ALA A 168 3.44 9.14 14.16
C ALA A 168 3.40 10.06 12.93
N THR A 169 3.03 11.31 13.12
CA THR A 169 2.96 12.33 12.07
C THR A 169 3.87 13.52 12.37
N LEU A 170 4.27 14.24 11.33
CA LEU A 170 4.82 15.59 11.43
C LEU A 170 3.78 16.60 10.94
N PRO A 171 3.57 17.71 11.65
CA PRO A 171 2.64 18.73 11.23
C PRO A 171 3.12 19.46 9.98
N ALA A 172 2.18 20.12 9.29
CA ALA A 172 2.52 21.05 8.21
C ALA A 172 3.53 22.11 8.70
N GLY A 173 4.49 22.46 7.86
CA GLY A 173 5.52 23.46 8.18
C GLY A 173 6.56 23.03 9.22
N HIS A 174 6.71 21.71 9.47
CA HIS A 174 7.76 21.22 10.38
C HIS A 174 9.15 21.64 9.91
N GLU A 175 10.05 22.01 10.83
CA GLU A 175 11.36 22.62 10.51
C GLU A 175 12.19 21.77 9.53
N TYR A 176 12.21 20.45 9.73
CA TYR A 176 12.96 19.51 8.90
C TYR A 176 12.10 18.79 7.85
N ALA A 177 10.79 19.05 7.82
CA ALA A 177 9.84 18.50 6.85
C ALA A 177 8.79 19.57 6.51
N ASN A 178 9.26 20.65 5.88
CA ASN A 178 8.50 21.88 5.66
C ASN A 178 7.49 21.71 4.51
N PHE A 179 6.50 20.85 4.70
CA PHE A 179 5.48 20.50 3.71
C PHE A 179 4.14 21.17 4.02
N ALA A 180 3.30 21.27 2.98
CA ALA A 180 2.04 22.00 3.03
C ALA A 180 0.98 21.35 3.95
N THR A 181 1.09 20.04 4.19
CA THR A 181 0.16 19.27 5.02
C THR A 181 0.94 18.38 6.00
N GLU A 182 0.21 17.80 6.95
CA GLU A 182 0.74 16.76 7.81
C GLU A 182 1.27 15.58 6.98
N THR A 183 2.39 14.97 7.37
CA THR A 183 2.97 13.82 6.67
C THR A 183 3.49 12.77 7.66
N TYR A 184 3.81 11.58 7.16
CA TYR A 184 4.31 10.47 7.98
C TYR A 184 5.83 10.37 7.80
N PRO A 185 6.63 10.78 8.81
CA PRO A 185 8.07 10.69 8.71
C PRO A 185 8.52 9.24 8.73
N MET A 186 9.46 8.91 7.85
CA MET A 186 9.98 7.56 7.67
C MET A 186 11.48 7.51 7.87
N GLU A 187 12.20 8.56 7.47
CA GLU A 187 13.65 8.60 7.55
C GLU A 187 14.18 9.99 7.89
N GLY A 188 14.99 10.06 8.93
CA GLY A 188 15.67 11.28 9.36
C GLY A 188 16.00 11.24 10.85
N THR A 189 16.82 12.19 11.29
CA THR A 189 17.21 12.34 12.70
C THR A 189 16.18 13.14 13.51
N GLY A 190 15.35 13.94 12.83
CA GLY A 190 14.30 14.74 13.46
C GLY A 190 14.79 16.00 14.17
N ASP A 191 16.11 16.21 14.24
CA ASP A 191 16.77 17.35 14.90
C ASP A 191 17.73 18.10 13.97
N GLY A 192 17.72 17.77 12.67
CA GLY A 192 18.58 18.39 11.66
C GLY A 192 20.02 17.88 11.65
N THR A 193 20.38 16.90 12.49
CA THR A 193 21.71 16.29 12.43
C THR A 193 21.87 15.46 11.16
N VAL A 194 23.10 15.41 10.65
CA VAL A 194 23.42 14.70 9.40
C VAL A 194 23.22 13.20 9.55
N MET A 195 22.58 12.60 8.55
CA MET A 195 22.48 11.16 8.38
C MET A 195 22.80 10.79 6.93
N TRP A 196 23.45 9.65 6.75
CA TRP A 196 23.67 9.10 5.42
C TRP A 196 22.44 8.31 4.97
N ARG A 197 21.96 8.58 3.76
CA ARG A 197 20.79 7.95 3.16
C ARG A 197 21.13 7.47 1.77
N GLU A 198 20.68 6.28 1.40
CA GLU A 198 21.01 5.64 0.13
C GLU A 198 20.21 6.22 -1.06
N ASP A 199 19.07 6.86 -0.78
CA ASP A 199 18.18 7.49 -1.79
C ASP A 199 17.73 6.51 -2.91
N HIS A 200 17.49 5.26 -2.54
CA HIS A 200 17.07 4.22 -3.48
C HIS A 200 15.56 4.29 -3.75
N ASN A 201 15.16 5.17 -4.65
CA ASN A 201 13.78 5.25 -5.15
C ASN A 201 13.49 4.17 -6.19
N CYS A 202 12.24 3.71 -6.24
CA CYS A 202 11.74 2.81 -7.26
C CYS A 202 10.23 3.03 -7.47
N MET A 203 9.87 4.18 -8.02
CA MET A 203 8.51 4.72 -8.04
C MET A 203 8.08 5.12 -9.45
N TRP A 204 6.85 5.61 -9.60
CA TRP A 204 6.29 6.03 -10.87
C TRP A 204 6.27 7.54 -11.00
N ASP A 205 6.69 8.04 -12.17
CA ASP A 205 6.34 9.37 -12.67
C ASP A 205 5.11 9.20 -13.57
N LEU A 206 3.93 9.53 -13.06
CA LEU A 206 2.67 9.35 -13.75
C LEU A 206 2.53 10.27 -14.98
N ASN A 207 3.34 11.32 -15.11
CA ASN A 207 3.33 12.14 -16.32
C ASN A 207 4.07 11.49 -17.49
N ALA A 208 4.86 10.44 -17.24
CA ALA A 208 5.69 9.79 -18.26
C ALA A 208 4.90 8.81 -19.15
N TYR A 209 3.64 8.51 -18.81
CA TYR A 209 2.87 7.43 -19.44
C TYR A 209 1.72 7.93 -20.32
N GLN A 210 1.11 7.01 -21.08
CA GLN A 210 0.05 7.29 -22.03
C GLN A 210 -1.20 6.47 -21.72
N TYR A 211 -2.12 7.05 -20.96
CA TYR A 211 -3.30 6.34 -20.46
C TYR A 211 -4.40 6.16 -21.50
N THR A 212 -5.19 5.09 -21.32
CA THR A 212 -6.34 4.80 -22.17
C THR A 212 -7.66 5.16 -21.50
N SER A 213 -7.74 5.05 -20.18
CA SER A 213 -8.93 5.40 -19.41
C SER A 213 -9.05 6.91 -19.23
N PRO A 214 -10.26 7.49 -19.34
CA PRO A 214 -10.48 8.88 -19.03
C PRO A 214 -10.36 9.13 -17.52
N GLY A 215 -9.66 10.19 -17.14
CA GLY A 215 -9.53 10.67 -15.77
C GLY A 215 -9.35 12.19 -15.74
N LYS A 216 -9.60 12.80 -14.58
CA LYS A 216 -9.39 14.24 -14.38
C LYS A 216 -7.91 14.59 -14.29
N ASN A 217 -7.08 13.64 -13.86
CA ASN A 217 -5.65 13.76 -13.67
C ASN A 217 -4.94 12.41 -13.87
N THR A 218 -3.61 12.44 -13.91
CA THR A 218 -2.74 11.27 -14.16
C THR A 218 -2.89 10.18 -13.10
N THR A 219 -3.14 10.54 -11.83
CA THR A 219 -3.45 9.56 -10.77
C THR A 219 -4.71 8.78 -11.10
N GLU A 220 -5.84 9.45 -11.34
CA GLU A 220 -7.11 8.78 -11.66
C GLU A 220 -7.02 7.95 -12.95
N MET A 221 -6.28 8.42 -13.95
CA MET A 221 -6.05 7.68 -15.20
C MET A 221 -5.26 6.39 -14.94
N PHE A 222 -4.18 6.46 -14.15
CA PHE A 222 -3.37 5.31 -13.78
C PHE A 222 -4.18 4.28 -12.97
N GLU A 223 -4.91 4.75 -11.96
CA GLU A 223 -5.74 3.91 -11.09
C GLU A 223 -6.79 3.12 -11.88
N LYS A 224 -7.43 3.76 -12.87
CA LYS A 224 -8.42 3.12 -13.74
C LYS A 224 -7.80 2.13 -14.73
N ASP A 225 -6.68 2.48 -15.35
CA ASP A 225 -6.02 1.59 -16.32
C ASP A 225 -5.51 0.29 -15.67
N PHE A 226 -5.15 0.33 -14.37
CA PHE A 226 -4.47 -0.78 -13.70
C PHE A 226 -5.17 -1.34 -12.48
N SER A 227 -6.44 -0.97 -12.24
CA SER A 227 -7.20 -1.38 -11.05
C SER A 227 -6.37 -1.16 -9.78
N ALA A 228 -5.94 0.08 -9.56
CA ALA A 228 -5.00 0.44 -8.51
C ALA A 228 -5.49 1.65 -7.70
N THR A 229 -4.85 1.89 -6.56
CA THR A 229 -4.95 3.13 -5.78
C THR A 229 -3.55 3.64 -5.44
N VAL A 230 -3.29 4.92 -5.67
CA VAL A 230 -2.06 5.58 -5.23
C VAL A 230 -2.21 6.00 -3.76
N LEU A 231 -1.69 5.17 -2.86
CA LEU A 231 -1.83 5.37 -1.42
C LEU A 231 -0.92 6.45 -0.86
N GLY A 232 0.19 6.76 -1.53
CA GLY A 232 1.03 7.88 -1.11
C GLY A 232 2.17 8.24 -2.05
N THR A 233 2.75 9.42 -1.79
CA THR A 233 3.84 10.05 -2.54
C THR A 233 4.93 10.55 -1.60
N TRP A 234 5.95 11.18 -2.16
CA TRP A 234 6.89 12.00 -1.40
C TRP A 234 6.19 13.14 -0.67
N GLY A 235 6.65 13.47 0.53
CA GLY A 235 6.15 14.56 1.38
C GLY A 235 5.93 15.90 0.67
N HIS A 236 6.80 16.24 -0.28
CA HIS A 236 6.78 17.50 -1.02
C HIS A 236 5.87 17.51 -2.27
N VAL A 237 5.35 16.35 -2.69
CA VAL A 237 4.52 16.24 -3.89
C VAL A 237 3.11 16.75 -3.55
N LEU A 238 2.65 17.76 -4.29
CA LEU A 238 1.35 18.41 -4.08
C LEU A 238 0.35 18.16 -5.21
N ASP A 239 0.81 17.60 -6.33
CA ASP A 239 0.04 17.36 -7.54
C ASP A 239 -0.22 15.85 -7.74
N TYR A 240 -0.27 15.41 -9.00
CA TYR A 240 -0.59 14.03 -9.42
C TYR A 240 0.60 13.35 -10.10
N CYS A 241 1.81 13.90 -9.99
CA CYS A 241 2.94 13.47 -10.83
C CYS A 241 3.61 12.19 -10.36
N VAL A 242 3.52 11.83 -9.08
CA VAL A 242 4.25 10.69 -8.51
C VAL A 242 3.27 9.69 -7.92
N ALA A 243 3.63 8.41 -8.00
CA ALA A 243 3.07 7.38 -7.13
C ALA A 243 4.21 6.67 -6.42
N GLY A 244 4.27 6.79 -5.09
CA GLY A 244 5.33 6.20 -4.25
C GLY A 244 4.91 4.90 -3.58
N ILE A 245 3.66 4.82 -3.15
CA ILE A 245 3.00 3.62 -2.65
C ILE A 245 1.76 3.39 -3.48
N VAL A 246 1.65 2.21 -4.08
CA VAL A 246 0.54 1.81 -4.94
C VAL A 246 -0.02 0.49 -4.45
N GLU A 247 -1.33 0.44 -4.26
CA GLU A 247 -2.07 -0.82 -4.11
C GLU A 247 -2.65 -1.18 -5.48
N PHE A 248 -2.32 -2.37 -5.97
CA PHE A 248 -3.04 -3.01 -7.08
C PHE A 248 -4.07 -3.94 -6.47
N HIS A 249 -5.34 -3.65 -6.75
CA HIS A 249 -6.47 -4.38 -6.20
C HIS A 249 -6.51 -5.81 -6.75
N PRO A 250 -7.15 -6.74 -6.03
CA PRO A 250 -7.47 -8.05 -6.58
C PRO A 250 -8.22 -7.92 -7.91
N VAL A 251 -7.81 -8.71 -8.90
CA VAL A 251 -8.45 -8.76 -10.23
C VAL A 251 -8.64 -10.20 -10.63
N ASP A 252 -9.87 -10.57 -10.98
CA ASP A 252 -10.28 -11.95 -11.24
C ASP A 252 -9.93 -12.88 -10.06
N THR A 253 -8.97 -13.79 -10.24
CA THR A 253 -8.44 -14.66 -9.19
C THR A 253 -7.14 -14.13 -8.59
N LYS A 254 -6.53 -13.09 -9.17
CA LYS A 254 -5.26 -12.54 -8.70
C LYS A 254 -5.47 -11.80 -7.37
N GLY A 255 -4.67 -12.11 -6.34
CA GLY A 255 -4.74 -11.44 -5.03
C GLY A 255 -4.30 -9.98 -5.04
N ALA A 256 -4.03 -9.33 -3.90
CA ALA A 256 -3.63 -7.91 -3.88
C ALA A 256 -2.11 -7.73 -3.98
N VAL A 257 -1.65 -6.58 -4.47
CA VAL A 257 -0.23 -6.20 -4.42
C VAL A 257 -0.08 -4.80 -3.85
N ILE A 258 0.69 -4.61 -2.79
CA ILE A 258 1.16 -3.26 -2.41
C ILE A 258 2.62 -3.13 -2.83
N ALA A 259 2.91 -2.09 -3.61
CA ALA A 259 4.25 -1.73 -4.03
C ALA A 259 4.67 -0.40 -3.38
N ASN A 260 5.71 -0.42 -2.55
CA ASN A 260 6.26 0.76 -1.89
C ASN A 260 7.68 1.04 -2.38
N GLY A 261 7.81 2.04 -3.25
CA GLY A 261 9.05 2.40 -3.92
C GLY A 261 9.82 3.56 -3.28
N LEU A 262 9.33 4.13 -2.19
CA LEU A 262 9.91 5.34 -1.61
C LEU A 262 11.30 5.07 -1.05
N ALA A 263 12.25 5.96 -1.34
CA ALA A 263 13.59 5.82 -0.77
C ALA A 263 13.59 5.85 0.76
N ALA A 264 12.63 6.58 1.36
CA ALA A 264 12.46 6.73 2.80
C ALA A 264 12.20 5.42 3.57
N CYS A 265 11.94 4.30 2.87
CA CYS A 265 11.86 2.98 3.47
C CYS A 265 13.23 2.31 3.57
N GLU A 266 14.14 2.94 4.33
CA GLU A 266 15.50 2.48 4.57
C GLU A 266 15.63 1.78 5.94
N TRP A 267 16.00 0.50 5.94
CA TRP A 267 16.02 -0.35 7.13
C TRP A 267 17.28 -0.22 7.97
N ALA A 268 18.41 0.05 7.34
CA ALA A 268 19.73 0.07 7.97
C ALA A 268 20.55 1.29 7.53
N PRO A 269 20.10 2.52 7.85
CA PRO A 269 20.78 3.74 7.49
C PRO A 269 22.20 3.77 8.04
N ARG A 270 23.11 4.33 7.24
CA ARG A 270 24.55 4.34 7.57
C ARG A 270 24.88 5.47 8.53
N ASN A 271 25.83 5.23 9.44
CA ASN A 271 26.49 6.23 10.29
C ASN A 271 25.65 7.03 11.32
N SER A 272 24.34 6.83 11.44
CA SER A 272 23.51 7.40 12.53
C SER A 272 22.09 6.81 12.53
N GLY A 273 21.37 6.95 13.66
CA GLY A 273 20.05 6.36 13.87
C GLY A 273 18.92 7.14 13.20
N ASN A 274 17.96 6.42 12.61
CA ASN A 274 16.71 6.98 12.11
C ASN A 274 15.70 7.11 13.27
N ALA A 275 15.37 8.35 13.64
CA ALA A 275 14.42 8.65 14.72
C ALA A 275 13.00 8.15 14.42
N TYR A 276 12.71 7.89 13.14
CA TYR A 276 11.41 7.47 12.65
C TYR A 276 11.39 6.01 12.21
N HIS A 277 12.39 5.20 12.57
CA HIS A 277 12.44 3.78 12.22
C HIS A 277 11.20 3.00 12.69
N SER A 278 10.63 3.39 13.85
CA SER A 278 9.37 2.78 14.33
C SER A 278 8.17 3.01 13.40
N ASN A 279 8.14 4.10 12.60
CA ASN A 279 7.12 4.28 11.57
C ASN A 279 7.36 3.34 10.38
N LEU A 280 8.62 3.09 9.99
CA LEU A 280 8.97 2.09 8.97
C LEU A 280 8.51 0.69 9.37
N GLU A 281 8.84 0.28 10.60
CA GLU A 281 8.40 -0.99 11.18
C GLU A 281 6.87 -1.09 11.18
N LYS A 282 6.16 -0.07 11.68
CA LYS A 282 4.69 -0.07 11.72
C LYS A 282 4.05 -0.09 10.33
N LEU A 283 4.54 0.71 9.39
CA LEU A 283 4.00 0.74 8.02
C LEU A 283 4.14 -0.63 7.37
N THR A 284 5.32 -1.25 7.49
CA THR A 284 5.61 -2.60 6.97
C THR A 284 4.69 -3.61 7.63
N GLY A 285 4.61 -3.62 8.96
CA GLY A 285 3.73 -4.52 9.71
C GLY A 285 2.25 -4.35 9.35
N ASN A 286 1.77 -3.12 9.27
CA ASN A 286 0.39 -2.83 8.87
C ASN A 286 0.10 -3.27 7.44
N THR A 287 1.06 -3.10 6.52
CA THR A 287 0.93 -3.51 5.11
C THR A 287 0.80 -5.03 4.98
N ILE A 288 1.70 -5.77 5.62
CA ILE A 288 1.67 -7.25 5.64
C ILE A 288 0.35 -7.74 6.25
N ASN A 289 -0.05 -7.19 7.41
CA ASN A 289 -1.30 -7.58 8.08
C ASN A 289 -2.55 -7.21 7.28
N TYR A 290 -2.54 -6.06 6.60
CA TYR A 290 -3.64 -5.65 5.74
C TYR A 290 -3.80 -6.61 4.56
N LEU A 291 -2.72 -6.90 3.84
CA LEU A 291 -2.74 -7.86 2.72
C LEU A 291 -3.17 -9.26 3.17
N ALA A 292 -2.66 -9.75 4.30
CA ALA A 292 -3.07 -11.03 4.88
C ALA A 292 -4.54 -11.06 5.33
N SER A 293 -5.17 -9.89 5.53
CA SER A 293 -6.61 -9.81 5.84
C SER A 293 -7.49 -9.85 4.60
N LEU A 294 -6.93 -9.60 3.42
CA LEU A 294 -7.62 -9.71 2.13
C LEU A 294 -7.65 -11.17 1.66
N SER A 295 -6.64 -11.95 2.01
CA SER A 295 -6.56 -13.36 1.68
C SER A 295 -7.58 -14.15 2.53
N GLY A 296 -8.63 -14.65 1.86
CA GLY A 296 -9.81 -15.26 2.49
C GLY A 296 -11.12 -14.50 2.29
N ALA A 297 -11.08 -13.25 1.80
CA ALA A 297 -12.25 -12.57 1.27
C ALA A 297 -12.50 -13.05 -0.16
N SER A 298 -13.70 -13.56 -0.46
CA SER A 298 -14.03 -13.99 -1.83
C SER A 298 -13.95 -12.79 -2.77
N SER A 299 -13.65 -12.99 -4.06
CA SER A 299 -13.65 -11.92 -5.07
C SER A 299 -15.00 -11.19 -5.21
N THR A 300 -16.07 -11.71 -4.60
CA THR A 300 -17.36 -11.02 -4.44
C THR A 300 -17.43 -10.04 -3.27
N ASP A 301 -16.49 -10.07 -2.32
CA ASP A 301 -16.47 -9.22 -1.12
C ASP A 301 -15.58 -7.97 -1.30
N ILE A 302 -14.72 -7.94 -2.33
CA ILE A 302 -13.72 -6.87 -2.56
C ILE A 302 -14.16 -5.93 -3.71
N MET A 303 -15.35 -6.11 -4.26
CA MET A 303 -15.93 -5.12 -5.17
C MET A 303 -16.56 -3.98 -4.37
N SER A 304 -15.83 -2.87 -4.33
CA SER A 304 -16.17 -1.54 -3.80
C SER A 304 -16.12 -1.38 -2.27
N ALA A 305 -15.13 -0.61 -1.81
CA ALA A 305 -15.17 0.09 -0.53
C ALA A 305 -16.21 1.23 -0.49
N ASP A 306 -17.11 1.31 -1.47
CA ASP A 306 -18.24 2.25 -1.54
C ASP A 306 -19.60 1.62 -1.20
N GLU A 307 -19.67 0.32 -0.91
CA GLU A 307 -20.88 -0.32 -0.38
C GLU A 307 -20.60 -1.09 0.92
N VAL A 308 -20.20 -0.37 1.98
CA VAL A 308 -20.46 -0.87 3.34
C VAL A 308 -21.97 -1.02 3.46
N GLY A 309 -22.44 -2.26 3.52
CA GLY A 309 -23.84 -2.64 3.52
C GLY A 309 -24.73 -1.70 4.34
N ALA A 310 -25.53 -0.91 3.62
CA ALA A 310 -26.60 -0.07 4.18
C ALA A 310 -27.76 -0.87 4.80
N ASN A 311 -27.59 -2.17 4.98
CA ASN A 311 -28.66 -3.08 5.35
C ASN A 311 -28.77 -3.42 6.84
N ASP A 312 -27.93 -2.85 7.71
CA ASP A 312 -28.08 -3.00 9.18
C ASP A 312 -28.26 -1.69 9.96
N ALA A 313 -28.36 -0.54 9.28
CA ALA A 313 -28.73 0.71 9.95
C ALA A 313 -30.20 0.67 10.42
N GLU A 314 -30.51 1.23 11.60
CA GLU A 314 -31.90 1.42 12.02
C GLU A 314 -32.65 2.35 11.05
N ALA A 315 -33.90 2.02 10.76
CA ALA A 315 -34.72 2.81 9.84
C ALA A 315 -35.11 4.15 10.47
N GLU A 316 -34.76 5.26 9.82
CA GLU A 316 -35.20 6.60 10.19
C GLU A 316 -36.38 7.04 9.32
N TYR A 317 -37.42 7.63 9.93
CA TYR A 317 -38.64 8.04 9.24
C TYR A 317 -38.76 9.56 9.21
N PHE A 318 -39.12 10.13 8.07
CA PHE A 318 -39.36 11.55 7.87
C PHE A 318 -40.73 11.77 7.23
N ASN A 319 -41.47 12.76 7.72
CA ASN A 319 -42.70 13.19 7.04
C ASN A 319 -42.36 13.94 5.73
N LEU A 320 -43.38 14.26 4.92
CA LEU A 320 -43.17 14.94 3.63
C LEU A 320 -42.65 16.39 3.77
N GLN A 321 -42.63 16.94 4.97
CA GLN A 321 -42.05 18.24 5.31
C GLN A 321 -40.58 18.12 5.75
N GLY A 322 -40.00 16.90 5.75
CA GLY A 322 -38.61 16.66 6.13
C GLY A 322 -38.35 16.59 7.64
N VAL A 323 -39.40 16.51 8.46
CA VAL A 323 -39.27 16.39 9.92
C VAL A 323 -39.14 14.91 10.29
N ARG A 324 -38.12 14.58 11.09
CA ARG A 324 -37.90 13.23 11.62
C ARG A 324 -39.03 12.84 12.59
N VAL A 325 -39.55 11.63 12.45
CA VAL A 325 -40.62 11.05 13.29
C VAL A 325 -40.10 9.75 13.91
N ALA A 326 -40.34 9.54 15.20
CA ALA A 326 -39.96 8.30 15.87
C ALA A 326 -40.77 7.12 15.32
N ALA A 327 -40.16 5.95 15.17
CA ALA A 327 -40.83 4.76 14.65
C ALA A 327 -42.06 4.34 15.49
N SER A 328 -42.02 4.60 16.80
CA SER A 328 -43.13 4.37 17.74
C SER A 328 -44.30 5.36 17.61
N GLU A 329 -44.13 6.44 16.84
CA GLU A 329 -45.09 7.55 16.71
C GLU A 329 -45.61 7.72 15.28
N LEU A 330 -45.40 6.73 14.41
CA LEU A 330 -45.89 6.77 13.03
C LEU A 330 -47.42 6.68 12.99
N ALA A 331 -48.04 7.71 12.41
CA ALA A 331 -49.45 7.70 12.06
C ALA A 331 -49.63 7.18 10.61
N PRO A 332 -50.82 6.73 10.20
CA PRO A 332 -51.07 6.36 8.81
C PRO A 332 -50.75 7.51 7.84
N GLY A 333 -49.94 7.26 6.83
CA GLY A 333 -49.44 8.30 5.92
C GLY A 333 -48.24 7.87 5.06
N ILE A 334 -47.74 8.81 4.24
CA ILE A 334 -46.55 8.60 3.41
C ILE A 334 -45.33 9.16 4.14
N TYR A 335 -44.30 8.35 4.28
CA TYR A 335 -43.03 8.71 4.89
C TYR A 335 -41.88 8.47 3.94
N VAL A 336 -40.83 9.26 4.09
CA VAL A 336 -39.50 8.96 3.55
C VAL A 336 -38.77 8.14 4.61
N VAL A 337 -38.33 6.94 4.24
CA VAL A 337 -37.60 6.02 5.11
C VAL A 337 -36.15 5.98 4.65
N ARG A 338 -35.24 6.28 5.56
CA ARG A 338 -33.80 6.20 5.32
C ARG A 338 -33.23 5.01 6.09
N LYS A 339 -32.46 4.17 5.41
CA LYS A 339 -31.68 3.09 6.02
C LYS A 339 -30.25 3.17 5.48
N GLY A 340 -29.33 3.74 6.24
CA GLY A 340 -27.99 4.06 5.73
C GLY A 340 -28.06 5.08 4.58
N SER A 341 -27.59 4.69 3.39
CA SER A 341 -27.67 5.45 2.14
C SER A 341 -28.99 5.24 1.37
N ASP A 342 -29.78 4.21 1.71
CA ASP A 342 -31.04 3.91 1.02
C ASP A 342 -32.16 4.85 1.47
N VAL A 343 -32.83 5.47 0.51
CA VAL A 343 -33.98 6.36 0.76
C VAL A 343 -35.17 5.88 -0.06
N THR A 344 -36.25 5.49 0.61
CA THR A 344 -37.48 5.01 -0.03
C THR A 344 -38.71 5.75 0.46
N LYS A 345 -39.77 5.81 -0.35
CA LYS A 345 -41.09 6.29 0.09
C LYS A 345 -41.93 5.10 0.52
N ARG A 346 -42.42 5.11 1.76
CA ARG A 346 -43.24 4.04 2.32
C ARG A 346 -44.59 4.56 2.78
N ILE A 347 -45.65 3.84 2.41
CA ILE A 347 -47.00 4.07 2.95
C ILE A 347 -47.11 3.26 4.24
N ILE A 348 -47.29 3.95 5.36
CA ILE A 348 -47.69 3.35 6.63
C ILE A 348 -49.21 3.35 6.66
N ARG A 349 -49.82 2.17 6.89
CA ARG A 349 -51.27 1.98 6.89
C ARG A 349 -51.81 1.86 8.31
#